data_AF-A0A6I4YKM5-F1
#
_entry.id   AF-A0A6I4YKM5-F1
#
_cell.length_a   1.000
_cell.length_b   1.000
_cell.length_c   1.000
_cell.angle_alpha   90.00
_cell.angle_beta   90.00
_cell.angle_gamma   90.00
#
_symmetry.space_group_name_H-M   'P 1'
#
loop_
_entity.id
_entity.type
_entity.pdbx_description
1 polymer ?
#
loop_
_entity_poly.entity_id
_entity_poly.type
_entity_poly.pdbx_seq_one_letter_code
_entity_poly.pdbx_strand_id
1 'polypeptide(L)'
;MRRRPMALLLLVGAALLVLPVAAAELALKPPDAPSCAVTARLTGPRSTLGQYQVRIELPPTCPPNELRYTRIITRNGGRIPPIGYFRMGAGFPRRIDWWIFPGAQVQDRPAPNQWVNVLTGVPTWW
;
A
#
# COMPACT_ATOMS: atom_id res chain seq x y z
N MET A 1 43.33 6.39 56.53
CA MET A 1 42.31 5.63 55.78
C MET A 1 41.17 6.57 55.40
N ARG A 2 41.15 7.07 54.15
CA ARG A 2 40.02 7.85 53.60
C ARG A 2 39.50 7.09 52.37
N ARG A 3 38.47 6.27 52.58
CA ARG A 3 37.72 5.66 51.48
C ARG A 3 36.58 6.59 51.12
N ARG A 4 36.50 6.98 49.84
CA ARG A 4 35.28 7.18 49.01
C ARG A 4 35.49 8.31 47.99
N PRO A 5 35.81 7.94 46.72
CA PRO A 5 35.24 8.68 45.60
C PRO A 5 34.64 7.75 44.51
N MET A 6 34.62 6.43 44.70
CA MET A 6 34.14 5.50 43.65
C MET A 6 32.62 5.34 43.56
N ALA A 7 31.87 5.65 44.62
CA ALA A 7 30.42 5.49 44.62
C ALA A 7 29.71 6.53 43.71
N LEU A 8 30.29 7.72 43.56
CA LEU A 8 29.68 8.79 42.75
C LEU A 8 29.86 8.57 41.24
N LEU A 9 31.00 7.99 40.83
CA LEU A 9 31.31 7.70 39.43
C LEU A 9 30.45 6.55 38.86
N LEU A 10 30.08 5.57 39.69
CA LEU A 10 29.22 4.46 39.29
C LEU A 10 27.76 4.88 39.03
N LEU A 11 27.26 5.88 39.77
CA LEU A 11 25.90 6.41 39.58
C LEU A 11 25.76 7.24 38.30
N VAL A 12 26.81 7.99 37.92
CA VAL A 12 26.81 8.76 36.66
C VAL A 12 26.94 7.84 35.45
N GLY A 13 27.77 6.78 35.53
CA GLY A 13 27.88 5.77 34.47
C GLY A 13 26.58 5.00 34.23
N ALA A 14 25.83 4.68 35.29
CA ALA A 14 24.53 4.03 35.17
C ALA A 14 23.46 4.96 34.55
N ALA A 15 23.46 6.26 34.86
CA ALA A 15 22.50 7.21 34.29
C ALA A 15 22.73 7.48 32.78
N LEU A 16 23.98 7.41 32.30
CA LEU A 16 24.30 7.58 30.88
C LEU A 16 24.01 6.33 30.01
N LEU A 17 23.93 5.14 30.61
CA LEU A 17 23.64 3.89 29.91
C LEU A 17 22.14 3.55 29.83
N VAL A 18 21.27 4.27 30.54
CA VAL A 18 19.81 4.05 30.51
C VAL A 18 19.12 4.93 29.44
N LEU A 19 19.77 6.00 28.99
CA LEU A 19 19.23 6.91 27.98
C LEU A 19 19.15 6.38 26.52
N PRO A 20 19.95 5.39 26.05
CA PRO A 20 19.82 4.95 24.67
C PRO A 20 18.72 3.91 24.46
N VAL A 21 18.20 3.29 25.53
CA VAL A 21 17.19 2.21 25.40
C VAL A 21 15.79 2.77 25.16
N ALA A 22 15.45 3.92 25.75
CA ALA A 22 14.15 4.57 25.55
C ALA A 22 14.02 5.27 24.18
N ALA A 23 15.13 5.62 23.53
CA ALA A 23 15.13 6.22 22.19
C ALA A 23 15.05 5.17 21.06
N ALA A 24 15.38 3.91 21.35
CA ALA A 24 15.26 2.81 20.40
C ALA A 24 13.82 2.24 20.31
N GLU A 25 12.95 2.55 21.28
CA GLU A 25 11.53 2.20 21.28
C GLU A 25 10.63 3.23 20.58
N LEU A 26 11.20 4.28 19.98
CA LEU A 26 10.61 4.93 18.80
C LEU A 26 10.73 4.00 17.58
N ALA A 27 10.35 2.74 17.77
CA ALA A 27 10.08 1.79 16.73
C ALA A 27 8.91 2.36 15.94
N LEU A 28 9.25 2.97 14.80
CA LEU A 28 8.50 2.91 13.55
C LEU A 28 7.13 2.26 13.74
N LYS A 29 6.11 3.08 14.01
CA LYS A 29 4.81 2.74 13.44
C LYS A 29 5.09 2.67 11.94
N PRO A 30 4.95 1.51 11.26
CA PRO A 30 5.01 1.51 9.81
C PRO A 30 4.04 2.60 9.36
N PRO A 31 4.41 3.48 8.40
CA PRO A 31 3.47 4.49 7.91
C PRO A 31 2.15 3.78 7.67
N ASP A 32 1.13 4.25 8.38
CA ASP A 32 -0.08 3.50 8.71
C ASP A 32 -0.49 2.58 7.58
N ALA A 33 -0.56 1.28 7.85
CA ALA A 33 -1.12 0.35 6.88
C ALA A 33 -2.47 0.93 6.44
N PRO A 34 -2.70 1.05 5.13
CA PRO A 34 -3.81 1.80 4.59
C PRO A 34 -5.12 1.27 5.17
N SER A 35 -5.97 2.19 5.65
CA SER A 35 -7.19 1.84 6.39
C SER A 35 -8.26 1.13 5.54
N CYS A 36 -8.06 1.11 4.22
CA CYS A 36 -8.98 0.56 3.24
C CYS A 36 -8.23 -0.04 2.04
N ALA A 37 -8.88 -0.91 1.27
CA ALA A 37 -8.34 -1.50 0.05
C ALA A 37 -9.07 -0.98 -1.20
N VAL A 38 -8.37 -0.96 -2.33
CA VAL A 38 -8.99 -0.77 -3.64
C VAL A 38 -9.75 -2.03 -4.02
N THR A 39 -10.96 -1.88 -4.57
CA THR A 39 -11.72 -2.99 -5.14
C THR A 39 -11.77 -2.87 -6.66
N ALA A 40 -11.85 -4.00 -7.34
CA ALA A 40 -12.00 -4.04 -8.79
C ALA A 40 -13.01 -5.11 -9.21
N ARG A 41 -13.89 -4.76 -10.16
CA ARG A 41 -14.90 -5.69 -10.69
C ARG A 41 -15.18 -5.42 -12.15
N LEU A 42 -15.58 -6.46 -12.87
CA LEU A 42 -16.14 -6.31 -14.21
C LEU A 42 -17.51 -5.63 -14.14
N THR A 43 -17.75 -4.65 -15.00
CA THR A 43 -18.98 -3.83 -14.96
C THR A 43 -19.78 -3.84 -16.25
N GLY A 44 -19.45 -4.72 -17.20
CA GLY A 44 -20.16 -4.78 -18.47
C GLY A 44 -19.82 -5.99 -19.31
N PRO A 45 -20.50 -6.14 -20.47
CA PRO A 45 -20.23 -7.21 -21.42
C PRO A 45 -18.86 -7.04 -22.08
N ARG A 46 -18.38 -8.14 -22.71
CA ARG A 46 -17.19 -8.13 -23.56
C ARG A 46 -17.43 -7.20 -24.75
N SER A 47 -16.49 -6.30 -25.04
CA SER A 47 -16.54 -5.45 -26.23
C SER A 47 -16.33 -6.27 -27.50
N THR A 48 -16.66 -5.69 -28.66
CA THR A 48 -16.39 -6.29 -29.98
C THR A 48 -14.90 -6.53 -30.25
N LEU A 49 -14.02 -5.76 -29.60
CA LEU A 49 -12.57 -5.93 -29.64
C LEU A 49 -12.05 -6.97 -28.63
N GLY A 50 -12.96 -7.65 -27.93
CA GLY A 50 -12.64 -8.67 -26.95
C GLY A 50 -12.12 -8.15 -25.62
N GLN A 51 -12.42 -6.89 -25.27
CA GLN A 51 -12.01 -6.27 -24.02
C GLN A 51 -13.13 -6.36 -22.98
N TYR A 52 -12.79 -6.28 -21.70
CA TYR A 52 -13.71 -6.25 -20.58
C TYR A 52 -13.61 -4.89 -19.89
N GLN A 53 -14.75 -4.30 -19.57
CA GLN A 53 -14.75 -3.08 -18.76
C GLN A 53 -14.60 -3.46 -17.29
N VAL A 54 -13.57 -2.92 -16.65
CA VAL A 54 -13.34 -3.03 -15.22
C VAL A 54 -13.59 -1.68 -14.55
N ARG A 55 -14.30 -1.70 -13.43
CA ARG A 55 -14.36 -0.58 -12.50
C ARG A 55 -13.42 -0.84 -11.35
N ILE A 56 -12.57 0.13 -11.09
CA ILE A 56 -11.63 0.17 -9.99
C ILE A 56 -12.07 1.29 -9.07
N GLU A 57 -12.34 1.01 -7.81
CA GLU A 57 -12.94 1.97 -6.89
C GLU A 57 -12.37 1.89 -5.47
N LEU A 58 -12.36 3.04 -4.80
CA LEU A 58 -12.25 3.09 -3.35
C LEU A 58 -13.62 2.96 -2.73
N PRO A 59 -13.80 2.10 -1.72
CA PRO A 59 -15.08 1.97 -1.06
C PRO A 59 -15.49 3.31 -0.44
N PRO A 60 -16.81 3.62 -0.38
CA PRO A 60 -17.30 4.85 0.25
C PRO A 60 -16.89 4.98 1.72
N THR A 61 -16.67 3.86 2.41
CA THR A 61 -16.20 3.80 3.80
C THR A 61 -14.73 4.19 3.97
N CYS A 62 -13.96 4.26 2.89
CA CYS A 62 -12.55 4.65 2.97
C CYS A 62 -12.41 6.17 3.25
N PRO A 63 -11.55 6.61 4.17
CA PRO A 63 -11.42 8.03 4.53
C PRO A 63 -11.15 8.94 3.30
N PRO A 64 -11.65 10.18 3.28
CA PRO A 64 -11.45 11.10 2.16
C PRO A 64 -9.98 11.43 1.88
N ASN A 65 -9.18 11.51 2.94
CA ASN A 65 -7.75 11.83 2.95
C ASN A 65 -6.84 10.60 2.79
N GLU A 66 -7.41 9.39 2.68
CA GLU A 66 -6.63 8.17 2.44
C GLU A 66 -6.12 8.16 1.00
N LEU A 67 -4.82 7.92 0.82
CA LEU A 67 -4.20 7.75 -0.48
C LEU A 67 -3.93 6.27 -0.76
N ARG A 68 -4.48 5.77 -1.87
CA ARG A 68 -4.25 4.40 -2.34
C ARG A 68 -3.62 4.40 -3.72
N TYR A 69 -2.94 3.30 -4.02
CA TYR A 69 -2.29 3.09 -5.30
C TYR A 69 -2.77 1.77 -5.90
N THR A 70 -3.16 1.83 -7.16
CA THR A 70 -3.59 0.65 -7.92
C THR A 70 -2.92 0.63 -9.28
N ARG A 71 -2.74 -0.55 -9.85
CA ARG A 71 -2.20 -0.69 -11.21
C ARG A 71 -2.90 -1.82 -11.94
N ILE A 72 -2.92 -1.73 -13.26
CA ILE A 72 -3.35 -2.84 -14.11
C ILE A 72 -2.08 -3.49 -14.67
N ILE A 73 -1.99 -4.80 -14.54
CA ILE A 73 -0.95 -5.63 -15.17
C ILE A 73 -1.59 -6.39 -16.32
N THR A 74 -1.11 -6.19 -17.54
CA THR A 74 -1.58 -6.96 -18.69
C THR A 74 -1.11 -8.41 -18.56
N ARG A 75 -1.73 -9.33 -19.32
CA ARG A 75 -1.29 -10.73 -19.40
C ARG A 75 0.21 -10.87 -19.67
N ASN A 76 0.78 -9.96 -20.47
CA ASN A 76 2.19 -9.98 -20.87
C ASN A 76 3.10 -9.20 -19.90
N GLY A 77 2.61 -8.81 -18.72
CA GLY A 77 3.38 -8.08 -17.71
C GLY A 77 3.47 -6.56 -17.92
N GLY A 78 2.83 -6.01 -18.94
CA GLY A 78 2.78 -4.57 -19.18
C GLY A 78 2.01 -3.84 -18.06
N ARG A 79 2.42 -2.62 -17.73
CA ARG A 79 1.84 -1.84 -16.62
C ARG A 79 1.00 -0.69 -17.16
N ILE A 80 -0.21 -0.52 -16.62
CA ILE A 80 -1.11 0.57 -16.94
C ILE A 80 -1.51 1.28 -15.62
N PRO A 81 -1.32 2.61 -15.52
CA PRO A 81 -0.76 3.50 -16.54
C PRO A 81 0.74 3.22 -16.77
N PRO A 82 1.34 3.67 -17.89
CA PRO A 82 2.75 3.43 -18.19
C PRO A 82 3.71 3.92 -17.09
N ILE A 83 3.30 4.95 -16.34
CA ILE A 83 4.03 5.49 -15.18
C ILE A 83 3.88 4.65 -13.90
N GLY A 84 3.40 3.41 -14.01
CA GLY A 84 3.45 2.40 -12.97
C GLY A 84 2.14 2.17 -12.23
N TYR A 85 1.44 3.23 -11.79
CA TYR A 85 0.21 3.11 -11.00
C TYR A 85 -0.69 4.35 -11.09
N PHE A 86 -1.99 4.14 -10.85
CA PHE A 86 -2.96 5.17 -10.55
C PHE A 86 -2.90 5.56 -9.07
N ARG A 87 -3.11 6.85 -8.79
CA ARG A 87 -3.36 7.37 -7.44
C ARG A 87 -4.86 7.50 -7.24
N MET A 88 -5.37 7.11 -6.07
CA MET A 88 -6.79 7.16 -5.74
C MET A 88 -7.01 7.72 -4.34
N GLY A 89 -8.06 8.52 -4.15
CA GLY A 89 -8.32 9.19 -2.87
C GLY A 89 -7.37 10.37 -2.63
N ALA A 90 -7.48 11.05 -1.48
CA ALA A 90 -6.61 12.18 -1.11
C ALA A 90 -6.44 13.24 -2.23
N GLY A 91 -7.56 13.68 -2.83
CA GLY A 91 -7.58 14.64 -3.95
C GLY A 91 -7.47 14.02 -5.34
N PHE A 92 -7.25 12.71 -5.46
CA PHE A 92 -7.31 11.96 -6.72
C PHE A 92 -8.66 11.28 -6.93
N PRO A 93 -9.01 10.91 -8.17
CA PRO A 93 -10.24 10.17 -8.46
C PRO A 93 -10.39 8.91 -7.59
N ARG A 94 -11.58 8.72 -7.03
CA ARG A 94 -11.92 7.54 -6.21
C ARG A 94 -12.50 6.39 -7.03
N ARG A 95 -12.73 6.62 -8.32
CA ARG A 95 -13.23 5.63 -9.28
C ARG A 95 -12.54 5.83 -10.61
N ILE A 96 -12.15 4.71 -11.23
CA ILE A 96 -11.58 4.64 -12.57
C ILE A 96 -12.31 3.51 -13.29
N ASP A 97 -12.85 3.78 -14.46
CA ASP A 97 -13.35 2.73 -15.37
C ASP A 97 -12.31 2.55 -16.49
N TRP A 98 -11.95 1.31 -16.80
CA TRP A 98 -10.91 1.01 -17.78
C TRP A 98 -11.25 -0.23 -18.61
N TRP A 99 -10.71 -0.32 -19.82
CA TRP A 99 -10.81 -1.50 -20.68
C TRP A 99 -9.57 -2.38 -20.56
N ILE A 100 -9.78 -3.67 -20.26
CA ILE A 100 -8.71 -4.65 -20.12
C ILE A 100 -8.92 -5.84 -21.06
N PHE A 101 -7.83 -6.49 -21.45
CA PHE A 101 -7.90 -7.75 -22.19
C PHE A 101 -7.92 -8.96 -21.24
N PRO A 102 -8.40 -10.13 -21.71
CA PRO A 102 -8.29 -11.41 -21.01
C PRO A 102 -6.91 -11.63 -20.37
N GLY A 103 -6.91 -12.09 -19.11
CA GLY A 103 -5.69 -12.38 -18.33
C GLY A 103 -5.02 -11.14 -17.71
N ALA A 104 -5.61 -9.95 -17.82
CA ALA A 104 -5.15 -8.80 -17.06
C ALA A 104 -5.50 -8.92 -15.57
N GLN A 105 -4.66 -8.31 -14.73
CA GLN A 105 -4.84 -8.23 -13.28
C GLN A 105 -5.01 -6.75 -12.88
N VAL A 106 -5.78 -6.50 -11.83
CA VAL A 106 -5.77 -5.19 -11.14
C VAL A 106 -5.18 -5.42 -9.77
N GLN A 107 -4.15 -4.66 -9.42
CA GLN A 107 -3.42 -4.86 -8.18
C GLN A 107 -3.53 -3.64 -7.27
N ASP A 108 -3.93 -3.86 -6.03
CA ASP A 108 -3.85 -2.89 -4.95
C ASP A 108 -2.47 -2.94 -4.28
N ARG A 109 -2.02 -1.81 -3.74
CA ARG A 109 -0.76 -1.70 -3.00
C ARG A 109 -1.03 -1.56 -1.49
N PRO A 110 -1.07 -2.66 -0.71
CA PRO A 110 -1.28 -2.57 0.74
C PRO A 110 -0.05 -2.06 1.49
N ALA A 111 1.15 -2.29 0.96
CA ALA A 111 2.40 -1.86 1.60
C ALA A 111 3.45 -1.47 0.54
N PRO A 112 4.54 -0.79 0.92
CA PRO A 112 5.63 -0.53 0.00
C PRO A 112 6.14 -1.82 -0.67
N ASN A 113 6.26 -1.81 -2.00
CA ASN A 113 6.69 -2.94 -2.83
C ASN A 113 5.79 -4.20 -2.82
N GLN A 114 4.68 -4.19 -2.08
CA GLN A 114 3.70 -5.27 -2.07
C GLN A 114 2.52 -4.93 -2.98
N TRP A 115 2.13 -5.87 -3.83
CA TRP A 115 1.00 -5.73 -4.75
C TRP A 115 0.13 -6.98 -4.70
N VAL A 116 -1.18 -6.79 -4.55
CA VAL A 116 -2.15 -7.88 -4.36
C VAL A 116 -3.23 -7.76 -5.43
N ASN A 117 -3.52 -8.86 -6.15
CA ASN A 117 -4.59 -8.85 -7.14
C ASN A 117 -5.96 -8.71 -6.45
N VAL A 118 -6.75 -7.76 -6.91
CA VAL A 118 -8.09 -7.44 -6.39
C VAL A 118 -9.20 -7.63 -7.42
N LEU A 119 -8.84 -7.98 -8.66
CA LEU A 119 -9.80 -8.32 -9.70
C LEU A 119 -9.99 -9.83 -9.81
N THR A 120 -11.25 -10.25 -9.77
CA THR A 120 -11.67 -11.64 -9.99
C THR A 120 -12.56 -11.75 -11.24
N GLY A 121 -12.65 -12.96 -11.80
CA GLY A 121 -13.60 -13.26 -12.88
C GLY A 121 -13.18 -12.83 -14.30
N VAL A 122 -11.96 -12.34 -14.51
CA VAL A 122 -11.45 -12.09 -15.87
C VAL A 122 -11.04 -13.42 -16.52
N PRO A 123 -11.57 -13.76 -17.71
CA PRO A 123 -11.14 -14.95 -18.43
C PRO A 123 -9.65 -14.93 -18.77
N THR A 124 -9.00 -16.09 -18.69
CA THR A 124 -7.58 -16.27 -19.03
C THR A 124 -7.36 -16.78 -20.45
N TRP A 125 -8.44 -17.04 -21.19
CA TRP A 125 -8.47 -17.54 -22.57
C TRP A 125 -9.19 -16.53 -23.48
N TRP A 126 -9.04 -16.68 -24.80
CA TRP A 126 -9.51 -15.72 -25.82
C TRP A 126 -10.79 -16.18 -26.50
#